data_AF-M0AGR7-F1
#
_entry.id   AF-M0AGR7-F1
#
_cell.length_a   1.000
_cell.length_b   1.000
_cell.length_c   1.000
_cell.angle_alpha   90.00
_cell.angle_beta   90.00
_cell.angle_gamma   90.00
#
_symmetry.space_group_name_H-M   'P 1'
#
loop_
_entity.id
_entity.type
_entity.pdbx_description
1 polymer ?
#
loop_
_entity_poly.entity_id
_entity_poly.type
_entity_poly.pdbx_seq_one_letter_code
_entity_poly.pdbx_strand_id
1 'polypeptide(L)' 'MKTNIIDHPETIADRLERAADAVDDETPLVAAPDCGFGTQAGLGMVHPEIAWAKLEALVEGAEIATDRIY' A
#
# COMPACT_ATOMS: atom_id res chain seq x y z
N MET A 1 -10.89 -4.84 -8.44
CA MET A 1 -11.60 -5.91 -7.69
C MET A 1 -10.97 -5.99 -6.30
N LYS A 2 -11.76 -6.06 -5.21
CA LYS A 2 -11.21 -6.21 -3.85
C LYS A 2 -10.80 -7.66 -3.60
N THR A 3 -9.64 -7.86 -2.98
CA THR A 3 -9.06 -9.20 -2.73
C THR A 3 -8.71 -9.37 -1.26
N ASN A 4 -8.73 -10.62 -0.81
CA ASN A 4 -8.23 -11.05 0.51
C ASN A 4 -6.78 -11.56 0.41
N ILE A 5 -5.95 -10.85 -0.36
CA ILE A 5 -4.52 -11.15 -0.57
C ILE A 5 -3.70 -10.02 0.05
N ILE A 6 -2.74 -10.33 0.91
CA ILE A 6 -1.81 -9.34 1.45
C ILE A 6 -0.59 -9.33 0.53
N ASP A 7 -0.23 -8.17 -0.02
CA ASP A 7 1.01 -8.03 -0.79
C ASP A 7 2.20 -8.09 0.19
N HIS A 8 3.31 -8.69 -0.24
CA HIS A 8 4.52 -8.72 0.56
C HIS A 8 5.12 -7.30 0.70
N PRO A 9 5.70 -6.92 1.86
CA PRO A 9 6.30 -5.59 2.06
C PRO A 9 7.30 -5.20 0.96
N GLU A 10 8.18 -6.12 0.56
CA GLU A 10 9.11 -5.93 -0.58
C GLU A 10 8.40 -5.56 -1.90
N THR A 11 7.26 -6.19 -2.21
CA THR A 11 6.48 -5.86 -3.41
C THR A 11 5.87 -4.47 -3.33
N ILE A 12 5.51 -4.02 -2.13
CA ILE A 12 5.00 -2.66 -1.89
C ILE A 12 6.14 -1.66 -2.06
N ALA A 13 7.32 -1.93 -1.48
CA ALA A 13 8.50 -1.09 -1.62
C ALA A 13 8.91 -0.91 -3.09
N ASP A 14 9.02 -2.00 -3.84
CA ASP A 14 9.30 -1.98 -5.28
C ASP A 14 8.32 -1.12 -6.08
N ARG A 15 7.04 -1.05 -5.66
CA ARG A 15 6.03 -0.22 -6.33
C ARG A 15 6.17 1.25 -5.96
N LEU A 16 6.54 1.56 -4.71
CA LEU A 16 6.76 2.93 -4.25
C LEU A 16 8.03 3.52 -4.88
N GLU A 17 9.10 2.75 -5.00
CA GLU A 17 10.31 3.14 -5.75
C GLU A 17 9.99 3.50 -7.19
N ARG A 18 9.22 2.65 -7.89
CA ARG A 18 8.79 2.96 -9.27
C ARG A 18 7.93 4.23 -9.36
N ALA A 19 7.17 4.54 -8.31
CA ALA A 19 6.40 5.77 -8.27
C ALA A 19 7.29 6.99 -8.05
N ALA A 20 8.33 6.87 -7.22
CA ALA A 20 9.36 7.89 -7.02
C ALA A 20 10.17 8.15 -8.30
N ASP A 21 10.59 7.10 -9.01
CA ASP A 21 11.31 7.21 -10.29
C ASP A 21 10.48 7.91 -11.39
N ALA A 22 9.16 7.96 -11.23
CA ALA A 22 8.23 8.52 -12.22
C ALA A 22 7.88 10.01 -11.96
N VAL A 23 8.32 10.59 -10.84
CA VAL A 23 8.05 11.99 -10.46
C VAL A 23 9.37 12.75 -10.26
N ASP A 24 9.32 14.09 -10.16
CA ASP A 24 10.52 14.88 -9.84
C ASP A 24 10.97 14.60 -8.39
N ASP A 25 12.28 14.63 -8.11
CA ASP A 25 12.88 14.29 -6.80
C ASP A 25 12.28 15.07 -5.62
N GLU A 26 11.79 16.29 -5.86
CA GLU A 26 11.21 17.16 -4.82
C GLU A 26 9.74 16.82 -4.51
N THR A 27 9.13 15.89 -5.26
CA THR A 27 7.72 15.54 -5.16
C THR A 27 7.47 14.71 -3.89
N PRO A 28 6.67 15.22 -2.94
CA PRO A 28 6.33 14.43 -1.74
C PRO A 28 5.45 13.24 -2.11
N LEU A 29 5.77 12.06 -1.57
CA LEU A 29 5.00 10.84 -1.77
C LEU A 29 4.35 10.36 -0.46
N VAL A 30 3.13 9.82 -0.58
CA VAL A 30 2.39 9.21 0.53
C VAL A 30 1.82 7.88 0.05
N ALA A 31 2.21 6.80 0.72
CA ALA A 31 1.69 5.46 0.45
C ALA A 31 0.26 5.32 1.03
N ALA A 32 -0.68 4.83 0.20
CA ALA A 32 -2.04 4.57 0.62
C ALA A 32 -2.65 3.43 -0.21
N PRO A 33 -3.68 2.74 0.30
CA PRO A 33 -4.47 1.83 -0.52
C PRO A 33 -5.20 2.58 -1.64
N ASP A 34 -5.27 2.01 -2.85
CA ASP A 34 -5.94 2.63 -4.01
C ASP A 34 -7.38 3.09 -3.72
N CYS A 35 -8.13 2.36 -2.88
CA CYS A 35 -9.50 2.68 -2.49
C CYS A 35 -9.84 2.07 -1.12
N GLY A 36 -10.88 2.55 -0.44
CA GLY A 36 -11.31 2.04 0.86
C GLY A 36 -11.78 0.58 0.85
N PHE A 37 -11.67 -0.11 1.99
CA PHE A 37 -11.96 -1.55 2.12
C PHE A 37 -13.46 -1.91 2.15
N GLY A 38 -14.34 -0.95 2.45
CA GLY A 38 -15.80 -1.12 2.52
C GLY A 38 -16.53 -0.45 1.37
N THR A 39 -16.23 -0.85 0.13
CA THR A 39 -16.66 -0.11 -1.08
C THR A 39 -18.16 -0.20 -1.39
N GLN A 40 -18.89 -1.16 -0.81
CA GLN A 40 -20.34 -1.30 -0.99
C GLN A 40 -21.04 -1.47 0.35
N ALA A 41 -22.07 -0.66 0.59
CA ALA A 41 -22.85 -0.69 1.82
C ALA A 41 -23.42 -2.11 2.05
N GLY A 42 -23.13 -2.68 3.21
CA GLY A 42 -23.59 -4.02 3.60
C GLY A 42 -22.79 -5.20 3.04
N LEU A 43 -21.73 -4.97 2.24
CA LEU A 43 -20.88 -6.04 1.68
C LEU A 43 -19.42 -5.86 2.13
N GLY A 44 -19.01 -6.66 3.12
CA GLY A 44 -17.63 -6.77 3.57
C GLY A 44 -16.78 -7.59 2.60
N MET A 45 -16.36 -6.99 1.48
CA MET A 45 -15.54 -7.69 0.48
C MET A 45 -14.15 -8.08 0.98
N VAL A 46 -13.63 -7.34 1.96
CA VAL A 46 -12.35 -7.64 2.63
C VAL A 46 -12.63 -7.94 4.09
N HIS A 47 -12.11 -9.06 4.60
CA HIS A 47 -12.25 -9.40 6.01
C HIS A 47 -11.54 -8.33 6.87
N PRO A 48 -12.12 -7.86 7.99
CA PRO A 48 -11.53 -6.79 8.80
C PRO A 48 -10.08 -7.07 9.24
N GLU A 49 -9.77 -8.30 9.65
CA GLU A 49 -8.39 -8.67 10.03
C GLU A 49 -7.43 -8.61 8.83
N ILE A 50 -7.90 -8.97 7.64
CA ILE A 50 -7.09 -8.88 6.42
C ILE A 50 -6.90 -7.42 6.02
N ALA A 51 -7.90 -6.55 6.26
CA ALA A 51 -7.75 -5.11 6.03
C ALA A 51 -6.66 -4.52 6.95
N TRP A 52 -6.62 -4.91 8.21
CA TRP A 52 -5.56 -4.49 9.14
C TRP A 52 -4.19 -5.02 8.72
N ALA A 53 -4.08 -6.32 8.41
CA ALA A 53 -2.81 -6.89 7.97
C ALA A 53 -2.30 -6.27 6.65
N LYS A 54 -3.20 -5.84 5.75
CA LYS A 54 -2.82 -5.07 4.55
C LYS A 54 -2.24 -3.69 4.88
N LEU A 55 -2.77 -3.03 5.91
CA LEU A 55 -2.25 -1.74 6.36
C LEU A 55 -0.90 -1.89 7.06
N GLU A 56 -0.72 -2.94 7.86
CA GLU A 56 0.57 -3.28 8.48
C GLU A 56 1.64 -3.53 7.39
N ALA A 57 1.34 -4.38 6.41
CA ALA A 57 2.26 -4.62 5.29
C ALA A 57 2.56 -3.36 4.46
N LEU A 58 1.59 -2.44 4.33
CA LEU A 58 1.80 -1.14 3.67
C LEU A 58 2.77 -0.26 4.45
N VAL A 59 2.67 -0.23 5.78
CA VAL A 59 3.60 0.51 6.64
C VAL A 59 5.01 -0.08 6.51
N GLU A 60 5.16 -1.40 6.67
CA GLU A 60 6.46 -2.07 6.53
C GLU A 60 7.08 -1.83 5.14
N GLY A 61 6.29 -1.94 4.07
CA GLY A 61 6.76 -1.66 2.72
C GLY A 61 7.15 -0.20 2.49
N ALA A 62 6.45 0.74 3.11
CA ALA A 62 6.77 2.17 3.05
C ALA A 62 8.05 2.51 3.83
N GLU A 63 8.31 1.85 4.95
CA GLU A 63 9.58 1.97 5.69
C GLU A 63 10.75 1.50 4.84
N ILE A 64 10.64 0.31 4.22
CA ILE A 64 11.66 -0.23 3.31
C ILE A 64 11.90 0.72 2.12
N ALA A 65 10.84 1.24 1.50
CA ALA A 65 10.97 2.20 0.40
C ALA A 65 11.66 3.49 0.85
N THR A 66 11.33 3.99 2.05
CA THR A 66 11.93 5.20 2.60
C THR A 66 13.44 5.04 2.71
N ASP A 67 13.93 3.93 3.27
CA ASP A 67 15.36 3.63 3.42
C ASP A 67 16.10 3.48 2.07
N ARG A 68 15.39 3.19 0.98
CA ARG A 68 15.96 3.01 -0.36
C ARG A 68 15.98 4.29 -1.18
N ILE A 69 15.03 5.20 -0.94
CA ILE A 69 14.82 6.41 -1.73
C ILE A 69 15.50 7.62 -1.08
N TYR A 70 15.57 7.68 0.26
CA TYR A 70 16.07 8.83 1.03
C TYR A 70 17.28 8.46 1.89
#